data_AF-A0A7C5U6U4-F1
#
_entry.id   AF-A0A7C5U6U4-F1
#
_cell.length_a   1.000
_cell.length_b   1.000
_cell.length_c   1.000
_cell.angle_alpha   90.00
_cell.angle_beta   90.00
_cell.angle_gamma   90.00
#
_symmetry.space_group_name_H-M   'P 1'
#
loop_
_entity.id
_entity.type
_entity.pdbx_description
1 polymer ?
#
loop_
_entity_poly.entity_id
_entity_poly.type
_entity_poly.pdbx_seq_one_letter_code
_entity_poly.pdbx_strand_id
1 'polypeptide(L)' 'MKIRVTAYSRLHLGLYELGAHFGRRFGGLGVYVEEPRIIVEAQPHEY' A
#
# COMPACT_ATOMS: atom_id res chain seq x y z
N MET A 1 -20.61 -15.60 -6.07
CA MET A 1 -20.40 -14.16 -5.79
C MET A 1 -18.98 -13.78 -6.17
N LYS A 2 -18.78 -12.80 -7.06
CA LYS A 2 -17.44 -12.35 -7.47
C LYS A 2 -17.01 -11.16 -6.62
N ILE A 3 -15.79 -11.17 -6.09
CA ILE A 3 -15.19 -10.09 -5.30
C ILE A 3 -14.11 -9.42 -6.14
N ARG A 4 -14.10 -8.07 -6.16
CA ARG A 4 -13.06 -7.27 -6.81
C ARG A 4 -12.42 -6.34 -5.80
N VAL A 5 -11.10 -6.43 -5.65
CA VAL A 5 -10.29 -5.56 -4.81
C VAL A 5 -9.42 -4.69 -5.69
N THR A 6 -9.50 -3.38 -5.50
CA THR A 6 -8.61 -2.41 -6.15
C THR A 6 -7.63 -1.87 -5.11
N ALA A 7 -6.34 -2.05 -5.36
CA ALA A 7 -5.25 -1.52 -4.55
C ALA A 7 -4.39 -0.57 -5.38
N TYR A 8 -4.38 0.70 -5.00
CA TYR A 8 -3.61 1.74 -5.67
C TYR A 8 -2.17 1.74 -5.19
N SER A 9 -1.26 2.20 -6.05
CA SER A 9 0.16 2.22 -5.71
C SER A 9 0.50 3.36 -4.76
N ARG A 10 1.63 3.18 -4.07
CA ARG A 10 2.25 4.18 -3.23
C ARG A 10 3.66 4.47 -3.73
N LEU A 11 3.92 5.71 -4.09
CA LEU A 11 5.27 6.22 -4.29
C LEU A 11 5.92 6.44 -2.92
N HIS A 12 7.03 5.77 -2.66
CA HIS A 12 7.77 5.90 -1.41
C HIS A 12 8.85 6.97 -1.55
N LEU A 13 8.71 8.07 -0.83
CA LEU A 13 9.60 9.23 -0.89
C LEU A 13 10.70 9.13 0.16
N GLY A 14 11.32 7.96 0.27
CA GLY A 14 12.45 7.74 1.18
C GLY A 14 12.07 7.29 2.59
N LEU A 15 13.07 6.74 3.27
CA LEU A 15 13.03 6.32 4.66
C LEU A 15 13.87 7.32 5.47
N TYR A 16 13.23 7.98 6.42
CA TYR A 16 13.81 9.04 7.23
C TYR A 16 14.05 8.54 8.65
N GLU A 17 15.16 8.98 9.24
CA GLU A 17 15.35 8.93 10.69
C GLU A 17 14.61 10.11 11.32
N LEU A 18 13.67 9.84 12.22
CA LEU A 18 12.77 10.85 12.83
C LEU A 18 13.29 11.36 14.18
N GLY A 19 14.48 10.93 14.60
CA GLY A 19 15.11 11.27 15.87
C GLY A 19 14.74 10.32 17.02
N ALA A 20 15.63 10.23 18.01
CA ALA A 20 15.55 9.26 19.11
C ALA A 20 14.44 9.56 20.14
N HIS A 21 13.77 10.71 20.06
CA HIS A 21 12.86 11.21 21.10
C HIS A 21 11.38 10.91 20.87
N PHE A 22 11.00 10.32 19.72
CA PHE A 22 9.59 10.16 19.32
C PHE A 22 9.06 8.71 19.34
N GLY A 23 9.77 7.77 19.96
CA GLY A 23 9.36 6.36 20.08
C GLY A 23 9.45 5.53 18.79
N ARG A 24 9.44 6.16 17.61
CA ARG A 24 9.79 5.55 16.31
C ARG A 24 11.05 6.17 15.75
N ARG A 25 12.07 5.34 15.53
CA ARG A 25 13.37 5.77 14.96
C ARG A 25 13.28 6.10 13.48
N PHE A 26 12.51 5.31 12.72
CA PHE A 26 12.38 5.45 11.28
C PHE A 26 10.92 5.63 10.86
N GLY A 27 10.72 6.37 9.78
CA GLY A 27 9.43 6.51 9.10
C GLY A 27 9.63 6.90 7.64
N GLY A 28 8.56 6.90 6.86
CA GLY A 28 8.62 7.24 5.43
C GLY A 28 7.47 8.15 5.07
N LEU A 29 7.69 8.95 4.02
CA LEU A 29 6.60 9.68 3.37
C LEU A 29 6.15 8.89 2.15
N GLY A 30 4.84 8.75 2.01
CA GLY A 30 4.23 8.03 0.89
C GLY A 30 3.20 8.90 0.20
N VAL A 31 3.19 8.87 -1.12
CA VAL A 31 2.13 9.50 -1.93
C VAL A 31 1.33 8.40 -2.61
N TYR A 32 0.02 8.49 -2.45
CA TYR A 32 -0.93 7.66 -3.18
C TYR A 32 -0.95 8.10 -4.65
N VAL A 33 -0.96 7.13 -5.57
CA VAL A 33 -1.13 7.40 -7.00
C VAL A 33 -2.21 6.51 -7.59
N GLU A 34 -3.00 7.07 -8.51
CA GLU A 34 -4.08 6.35 -9.18
C GLU A 34 -3.56 5.25 -10.12
N GLU A 35 -2.37 5.46 -10.71
CA GLU A 35 -1.68 4.51 -11.57
C GLU A 35 -0.18 4.44 -11.25
N PRO A 36 0.44 3.23 -11.28
CA PRO A 36 -0.21 1.95 -11.57
C PRO A 36 -1.10 1.48 -10.41
N ARG A 37 -2.10 0.63 -10.69
CA ARG A 37 -2.88 -0.04 -9.63
C ARG A 37 -2.99 -1.55 -9.86
N ILE A 38 -3.18 -2.26 -8.76
CA ILE A 38 -3.44 -3.71 -8.74
C ILE A 38 -4.94 -3.92 -8.63
N ILE A 39 -5.48 -4.80 -9.48
CA ILE A 39 -6.86 -5.26 -9.41
C ILE A 39 -6.82 -6.77 -9.21
N VAL A 40 -7.40 -7.25 -8.10
CA VAL A 40 -7.54 -8.68 -7.81
C VAL A 40 -9.02 -9.03 -7.89
N GLU A 41 -9.35 -10.02 -8.70
CA GLU A 41 -10.69 -10.59 -8.80
C GLU A 41 -10.67 -12.01 -8.25
N ALA A 42 -11.61 -12.32 -7.36
CA ALA A 42 -11.76 -13.64 -6.77
C ALA A 42 -13.21 -14.13 -6.96
N GLN A 43 -13.34 -15.42 -7.22
CA GLN A 43 -14.63 -16.10 -7.30
C GLN A 43 -14.55 -17.44 -6.56
N PRO A 44 -15.66 -17.96 -6.03
CA PRO A 44 -15.73 -19.31 -5.52
C PRO A 44 -15.18 -20.30 -6.54
N HIS A 45 -14.40 -21.26 -6.07
CA HIS A 45 -14.01 -22.41 -6.88
C HIS A 45 -15.20 -23.36 -6.96
N GLU A 46 -15.62 -23.70 -8.18
CA GLU A 46 -16.59 -24.77 -8.41
C GLU A 46 -15.80 -26.07 -8.56
N TYR A 47 -16.02 -27.02 -7.64
CA TYR A 47 -15.46 -28.36 -7.70
C TYR A 47 -16.24 -29.24 -8.66
#